data_AF-F4WXV6-F1
#
_entry.id   AF-F4WXV6-F1
#
_cell.length_a   1.000
_cell.length_b   1.000
_cell.length_c   1.000
_cell.angle_alpha   90.00
_cell.angle_beta   90.00
_cell.angle_gamma   90.00
#
_symmetry.space_group_name_H-M   'P 1'
#
loop_
_entity.id
_entity.type
_entity.pdbx_description
1 polymer ?
#
loop_
_entity_poly.entity_id
_entity_poly.type
_entity_poly.pdbx_seq_one_letter_code
_entity_poly.pdbx_strand_id
1 'polypeptide(L)'
;MPEFSYHTKQILERHLIIADQAYTMAKLKEMSNDTLNLPAARDTLKLRIKEHSESYQVEWEGKKIRVIRPDVECTNGIIHVIGSVFLKDSDVRVTGGASLATLAPHLIMILIAKWHL
;
A
#
# COMPACT_ATOMS: atom_id res chain seq x y z
N MET A 1 -11.15 11.93 13.23
CA MET A 1 -10.59 11.73 11.87
C MET A 1 -11.39 10.70 11.07
N PRO A 2 -12.71 10.86 10.89
CA PRO A 2 -13.48 10.00 9.99
C PRO A 2 -13.09 10.21 8.51
N GLU A 3 -12.54 11.37 8.15
CA GLU A 3 -12.19 11.71 6.76
C GLU A 3 -11.17 10.77 6.08
N PHE A 4 -10.32 10.08 6.84
CA PHE A 4 -9.32 9.14 6.29
C PHE A 4 -9.70 7.66 6.40
N SER A 5 -10.83 7.35 7.07
CA SER A 5 -11.27 5.98 7.34
C SER A 5 -11.37 5.11 6.09
N TYR A 6 -11.86 5.68 4.98
CA TYR A 6 -11.97 5.00 3.70
C TYR A 6 -10.60 4.58 3.14
N HIS A 7 -9.62 5.48 3.16
CA HIS A 7 -8.27 5.21 2.66
C HIS A 7 -7.54 4.18 3.54
N THR A 8 -7.65 4.31 4.87
CA THR A 8 -7.07 3.35 5.81
C THR A 8 -7.68 1.96 5.61
N LYS A 9 -9.02 1.86 5.50
CA LYS A 9 -9.71 0.58 5.24
C LYS A 9 -9.15 -0.10 4.00
N GLN A 10 -9.02 0.65 2.91
CA GLN A 10 -8.51 0.15 1.63
C GLN A 10 -7.03 -0.28 1.70
N ILE A 11 -6.20 0.34 2.54
CA ILE A 11 -4.83 -0.11 2.76
C ILE A 11 -4.84 -1.42 3.55
N LEU A 12 -5.62 -1.51 4.63
CA LEU A 12 -5.70 -2.70 5.47
C LEU A 12 -6.28 -3.92 4.72
N GLU A 13 -7.30 -3.72 3.90
CA GLU A 13 -7.90 -4.79 3.09
C GLU A 13 -6.92 -5.44 2.10
N ARG A 14 -5.87 -4.73 1.68
CA ARG A 14 -4.78 -5.30 0.86
C ARG A 14 -3.88 -6.25 1.66
N HIS A 15 -3.78 -6.05 2.97
CA HIS A 15 -2.97 -6.90 3.86
C HIS A 15 -3.75 -8.12 4.36
N LEU A 16 -5.06 -8.14 4.18
CA LEU A 16 -5.93 -9.23 4.61
C LEU A 16 -6.16 -10.20 3.45
N ILE A 17 -5.54 -11.38 3.53
CA ILE A 17 -5.79 -12.49 2.60
C ILE A 17 -6.99 -13.28 3.13
N ILE A 18 -8.00 -13.50 2.28
CA ILE A 18 -9.19 -14.28 2.63
C ILE A 18 -9.08 -15.62 1.93
N ALA A 19 -8.96 -16.70 2.71
CA ALA A 19 -8.90 -18.06 2.20
C ALA A 19 -9.42 -19.05 3.25
N ASP A 20 -9.76 -20.25 2.79
CA ASP A 20 -10.23 -21.34 3.64
C ASP A 20 -9.10 -22.04 4.42
N GLN A 21 -7.85 -21.62 4.20
CA GLN A 21 -6.66 -22.17 4.84
C GLN A 21 -5.71 -21.06 5.32
N ALA A 22 -4.97 -21.35 6.40
CA ALA A 22 -3.91 -20.48 6.88
C ALA A 22 -2.64 -20.66 6.03
N TYR A 23 -2.07 -19.54 5.58
CA TYR A 23 -0.85 -19.54 4.79
C TYR A 23 0.37 -19.31 5.67
N THR A 24 1.12 -20.36 5.97
CA THR A 24 2.44 -20.20 6.63
C THR A 24 3.48 -19.64 5.66
N MET A 25 4.54 -19.02 6.17
CA MET A 25 5.61 -18.50 5.31
C MET A 25 6.34 -19.60 4.55
N ALA A 26 6.50 -20.77 5.18
CA ALA A 26 7.03 -21.96 4.52
C ALA A 26 6.13 -22.39 3.34
N LYS A 27 4.81 -22.41 3.54
CA LYS A 27 3.85 -22.78 2.49
C LYS A 27 3.82 -21.75 1.35
N LEU A 28 3.83 -20.47 1.69
CA LEU A 28 3.90 -19.39 0.70
C LEU A 28 5.19 -19.50 -0.12
N LYS A 29 6.33 -19.78 0.51
CA LYS A 29 7.60 -20.00 -0.20
C LYS A 29 7.50 -21.19 -1.16
N GLU A 30 6.98 -22.32 -0.71
CA GLU A 30 6.81 -23.53 -1.53
C GLU A 30 5.93 -23.26 -2.76
N MET A 31 4.85 -22.49 -2.59
CA MET A 31 3.96 -22.10 -3.68
C MET A 31 4.59 -21.02 -4.59
N SER A 32 5.55 -20.25 -4.07
CA SER A 32 6.17 -19.11 -4.75
C SER A 32 7.34 -19.55 -5.64
N ASN A 33 7.05 -20.22 -6.75
CA ASN A 33 8.08 -20.49 -7.77
C ASN A 33 8.63 -19.18 -8.38
N ASP A 34 7.76 -18.21 -8.66
CA ASP A 34 8.18 -16.90 -9.18
C ASP A 34 7.27 -15.75 -8.71
N THR A 35 5.95 -15.90 -8.83
CA THR A 35 4.97 -14.92 -8.31
C THR A 35 3.70 -15.63 -7.83
N LEU A 36 3.30 -15.34 -6.60
CA LEU A 36 2.04 -15.73 -6.01
C LEU A 36 0.96 -14.70 -6.28
N ASN A 37 -0.24 -15.16 -6.60
CA ASN A 37 -1.43 -14.32 -6.67
C ASN A 37 -2.36 -14.76 -5.53
N LEU A 38 -2.47 -13.93 -4.49
CA LEU A 38 -3.29 -14.22 -3.32
C LEU A 38 -4.58 -13.38 -3.36
N PRO A 39 -5.75 -13.95 -3.03
CA PRO A 39 -7.00 -13.20 -2.96
C PRO A 39 -7.03 -12.37 -1.66
N ALA A 40 -6.63 -11.09 -1.74
CA ALA A 40 -6.81 -10.17 -0.62
C ALA A 40 -8.22 -9.54 -0.65
N ALA A 41 -8.65 -8.99 0.47
CA ALA A 41 -9.99 -8.44 0.62
C ALA A 41 -10.27 -7.27 -0.33
N ARG A 42 -9.23 -6.50 -0.71
CA ARG A 42 -9.35 -5.40 -1.68
C ARG A 42 -9.16 -5.87 -3.12
N ASP A 43 -8.02 -6.50 -3.41
CA ASP A 43 -7.57 -6.87 -4.75
C ASP A 43 -6.67 -8.12 -4.70
N THR A 44 -6.25 -8.63 -5.86
CA THR A 44 -5.27 -9.72 -5.90
C THR A 44 -3.90 -9.20 -5.49
N LEU A 45 -3.38 -9.72 -4.38
CA LEU A 45 -2.07 -9.39 -3.86
C LEU A 45 -1.01 -10.26 -4.55
N LYS A 46 -0.16 -9.61 -5.36
CA LYS A 46 0.94 -10.27 -6.08
C LYS A 46 2.22 -10.20 -5.28
N LEU A 47 2.69 -11.35 -4.76
CA LEU A 47 3.88 -11.42 -3.91
C LEU A 47 4.90 -12.39 -4.49
N ARG A 48 6.18 -12.14 -4.21
CA ARG A 48 7.23 -13.15 -4.34
C ARG A 48 7.91 -13.34 -3.01
N ILE A 49 8.04 -14.58 -2.57
CA ILE A 49 8.68 -14.91 -1.29
C ILE A 49 10.10 -15.38 -1.57
N LYS A 50 11.06 -14.83 -0.84
CA LYS A 50 12.45 -15.25 -0.83
C LYS A 50 12.87 -15.56 0.60
N GLU A 51 13.73 -16.55 0.75
CA GLU A 51 14.34 -16.88 2.03
C GLU A 51 15.80 -16.44 2.01
N HIS A 52 16.24 -15.74 3.05
CA HIS A 52 17.60 -15.27 3.19
C HIS A 52 18.06 -15.45 4.64
N SER A 53 19.04 -16.35 4.83
CA SER A 53 19.74 -16.57 6.11
C SER A 53 18.79 -16.62 7.31
N GLU A 54 17.83 -17.55 7.28
CA GLU A 54 16.82 -17.78 8.34
C GLU A 54 15.71 -16.71 8.48
N SER A 55 15.61 -15.78 7.54
CA SER A 55 14.50 -14.82 7.50
C SER A 55 13.78 -14.84 6.15
N TYR A 56 12.49 -14.56 6.17
CA TYR A 56 11.71 -14.39 4.95
C TYR A 56 11.69 -12.94 4.49
N GLN A 57 11.74 -12.77 3.17
CA GLN A 57 11.60 -11.50 2.48
C GLN A 57 10.46 -11.60 1.48
N VAL A 58 9.55 -10.62 1.53
CA VAL A 58 8.45 -10.44 0.61
C VAL A 58 8.85 -9.38 -0.41
N GLU A 59 8.82 -9.73 -1.68
CA GLU A 59 8.93 -8.80 -2.80
C GLU A 59 7.54 -8.43 -3.29
N TRP A 60 7.24 -7.13 -3.28
CA TRP A 60 5.96 -6.57 -3.72
C TRP A 60 6.21 -5.26 -4.47
N GLU A 61 5.75 -5.16 -5.73
CA GLU A 61 5.91 -3.95 -6.57
C GLU A 61 7.36 -3.42 -6.60
N GLY A 62 8.35 -4.33 -6.66
CA GLY A 62 9.78 -4.00 -6.63
C GLY A 62 10.35 -3.65 -5.25
N LYS A 63 9.51 -3.54 -4.21
CA LYS A 63 9.94 -3.31 -2.82
C LYS A 63 10.27 -4.64 -2.14
N LYS A 64 11.42 -4.72 -1.49
CA LYS A 64 11.85 -5.85 -0.67
C LYS A 64 11.52 -5.57 0.79
N ILE A 65 10.61 -6.34 1.36
CA ILE A 65 10.08 -6.14 2.71
C ILE A 65 10.45 -7.35 3.55
N ARG A 66 11.14 -7.13 4.66
CA ARG A 66 11.49 -8.20 5.60
C ARG A 66 10.26 -8.61 6.41
N VAL A 67 10.08 -9.91 6.59
CA VAL A 67 9.15 -10.45 7.59
C VAL A 67 9.87 -10.48 8.94
N ILE A 68 9.37 -9.69 9.88
CA ILE A 68 9.94 -9.52 11.21
C ILE A 68 9.56 -10.69 12.10
N ARG A 69 8.29 -11.10 12.05
CA ARG A 69 7.77 -12.24 12.79
C ARG A 69 6.83 -13.04 11.89
N PRO A 70 7.29 -14.19 11.36
CA PRO A 70 6.44 -15.08 10.60
C PRO A 70 5.53 -15.91 11.52
N ASP A 71 4.45 -16.43 10.96
CA ASP A 71 3.70 -17.57 11.49
C ASP A 71 3.11 -17.41 12.90
N VAL A 72 2.55 -16.23 13.23
CA VAL A 72 1.83 -16.04 14.50
C VAL A 72 0.44 -16.66 14.39
N GLU A 73 0.28 -17.84 14.96
CA GLU A 73 -0.99 -18.57 14.97
C GLU A 73 -2.08 -17.85 15.76
N CYS A 74 -3.29 -17.84 15.20
CA CYS A 74 -4.50 -17.29 15.79
C CYS A 74 -5.62 -18.33 15.71
N THR A 75 -6.72 -18.12 16.43
CA THR A 75 -7.87 -19.05 16.44
C THR A 75 -8.52 -19.25 15.07
N ASN A 76 -8.40 -18.27 14.19
CA ASN A 76 -9.08 -18.22 12.89
C ASN A 76 -8.16 -17.81 11.73
N GLY A 77 -6.85 -17.96 11.89
CA GLY A 77 -5.90 -17.57 10.85
C GLY A 77 -4.47 -17.47 11.36
N ILE A 78 -3.65 -16.75 10.59
CA ILE A 78 -2.24 -16.56 10.88
C ILE A 78 -1.84 -15.12 10.57
N ILE A 79 -0.98 -14.54 11.39
CA ILE A 79 -0.47 -13.18 11.23
C ILE A 79 1.02 -13.23 10.91
N HIS A 80 1.41 -12.49 9.86
CA HIS A 80 2.81 -12.24 9.52
C HIS A 80 3.13 -10.77 9.76
N VAL A 81 4.04 -10.49 10.67
CA VAL A 81 4.49 -9.13 10.94
C VAL A 81 5.55 -8.75 9.91
N ILE A 82 5.24 -7.75 9.09
CA ILE A 82 6.12 -7.23 8.03
C ILE A 82 6.69 -5.88 8.41
N GLY A 83 7.91 -5.58 7.94
CA GLY A 83 8.61 -4.33 8.27
C GLY A 83 8.16 -3.10 7.50
N SER A 84 7.33 -3.25 6.48
CA SER A 84 6.83 -2.12 5.68
C SER A 84 5.43 -2.43 5.16
N VAL A 85 4.65 -1.38 4.95
CA VAL A 85 3.24 -1.44 4.53
C VAL A 85 3.16 -1.59 3.01
N PHE A 86 2.19 -2.35 2.51
CA PHE A 86 1.82 -2.41 1.09
C PHE A 86 1.09 -1.14 0.63
N LEU A 87 1.84 -0.04 0.62
CA LEU A 87 1.38 1.30 0.26
C LEU A 87 1.80 1.65 -1.18
N LYS A 88 0.83 2.05 -2.00
CA LYS A 88 1.04 2.60 -3.35
C LYS A 88 1.04 4.12 -3.32
N ASP A 89 1.70 4.75 -4.28
CA ASP A 89 1.72 6.21 -4.40
C ASP A 89 0.31 6.77 -4.67
N SER A 90 -0.56 5.99 -5.32
CA SER A 90 -1.97 6.32 -5.52
C SER A 90 -2.81 6.29 -4.24
N ASP A 91 -2.33 5.64 -3.17
CA ASP A 91 -3.00 5.67 -1.86
C ASP A 91 -2.65 6.98 -1.09
N VAL A 92 -1.62 7.73 -1.50
CA VAL A 92 -1.19 8.98 -0.86
C VAL A 92 -1.89 10.18 -1.52
N ARG A 93 -2.69 10.92 -0.74
CA ARG A 93 -3.31 12.17 -1.20
C ARG A 93 -2.59 13.37 -0.62
N VAL A 94 -2.06 14.24 -1.47
CA VAL A 94 -1.54 15.54 -1.08
C VAL A 94 -2.66 16.57 -1.24
N THR A 95 -3.26 17.00 -0.13
CA THR A 95 -4.31 18.04 -0.13
C THR A 95 -3.74 19.46 -0.15
N GLY A 96 -2.44 19.63 -0.36
CA GLY A 96 -1.72 20.91 -0.33
C GLY A 96 -1.39 21.50 -1.71
N GLY A 97 -2.30 21.40 -2.68
CA GLY A 97 -2.13 22.11 -3.96
C GLY A 97 -2.43 23.60 -3.80
N ALA A 98 -1.54 24.48 -4.24
CA ALA A 98 -1.80 25.92 -4.30
C ALA A 98 -3.11 26.15 -5.07
N SER A 99 -4.10 26.75 -4.40
CA SER A 99 -5.38 27.06 -5.02
C SER A 99 -5.14 28.05 -6.16
N LEU A 100 -5.62 27.76 -7.38
CA LEU A 100 -5.64 28.73 -8.49
C LEU A 100 -6.32 30.06 -8.10
N ALA A 101 -7.10 30.07 -7.01
CA ALA A 101 -7.69 31.27 -6.43
C ALA A 101 -6.65 32.31 -5.94
N THR A 102 -5.42 31.92 -5.59
CA THR A 102 -4.39 32.90 -5.16
C THR A 102 -3.73 33.61 -6.34
N LEU A 103 -3.78 33.04 -7.55
CA LEU A 103 -3.24 33.66 -8.78
C LEU A 103 -4.27 34.55 -9.49
N ALA A 104 -5.57 34.34 -9.24
CA ALA A 104 -6.66 35.13 -9.82
C ALA A 104 -6.51 36.65 -9.60
N PRO A 105 -6.21 37.18 -8.39
CA PRO A 105 -6.06 38.62 -8.20
C PRO A 105 -4.85 39.19 -8.94
N HIS A 106 -3.77 38.42 -9.11
CA HIS A 106 -2.56 38.85 -9.80
C HIS A 106 -2.78 38.93 -11.32
N LEU A 107 -3.54 37.99 -11.90
CA LEU A 107 -3.92 38.02 -13.32
C LEU A 107 -4.85 39.20 -13.64
N ILE A 108 -5.79 39.52 -12.75
CA ILE A 108 -6.69 40.68 -12.91
C ILE A 108 -5.89 41.99 -12.91
N MET A 109 -4.92 42.15 -11.99
CA MET A 109 -4.05 43.33 -11.95
C MET A 109 -3.22 43.50 -13.24
N ILE A 110 -2.69 42.41 -13.80
CA ILE A 110 -1.92 42.44 -15.05
C ILE A 110 -2.80 42.85 -16.24
N LEU A 111 -4.05 42.37 -16.29
CA LEU A 111 -4.99 42.73 -17.36
C LEU A 111 -5.42 44.20 -17.29
N ILE A 112 -5.63 44.75 -16.09
CA ILE A 112 -5.95 46.16 -15.89
C ILE A 112 -4.76 47.06 -16.26
N ALA A 113 -3.54 46.66 -15.89
CA ALA A 113 -2.32 47.41 -16.23
C ALA A 113 -2.09 47.51 -17.75
N LYS A 114 -2.48 46.50 -18.54
CA LYS A 114 -2.39 46.52 -20.00
C LYS A 114 -3.46 47.39 -20.69
N TRP A 115 -4.53 47.77 -19.99
CA TRP A 115 -5.58 48.64 -20.55
C TRP A 115 -5.33 50.13 -20.28
N HIS A 116 -4.49 50.43 -19.29
CA HIS A 116 -4.12 51.79 -18.90
C HIS A 116 -2.77 52.26 -19.47
N LEU A 117 -2.17 51.52 -20.41
CA LEU A 117 -0.97 51.91 -21.16
C LEU A 117 -1.27 51.98 -22.66
#